data_AF-A0A5M5DE51-F1
#
_entry.id   AF-A0A5M5DE51-F1
#
_cell.length_a   1.000
_cell.length_b   1.000
_cell.length_c   1.000
_cell.angle_alpha   90.00
_cell.angle_beta   90.00
_cell.angle_gamma   90.00
#
_symmetry.space_group_name_H-M   'P 1'
#
loop_
_entity.id
_entity.type
_entity.pdbx_description
1 polymer ?
#
loop_
_entity_poly.entity_id
_entity_poly.type
_entity_poly.pdbx_seq_one_letter_code
_entity_poly.pdbx_strand_id
1 'polypeptide(L)'
;MKEFKDYDIHYQELILDILEYFNISNGINGRSVSEFCHLNTPSGESFLSPNIITKICEILCDNNYMSRVSSGGVAGINNNYLNTADLKAFTSDKERNLHFFNSVVYGFEYIYKFYEDKVIPIIAYKEDGTPMIGSCFKFHNGIVTARHCLEDGRSVSIPGYSQEVLSKAKIYVSKNPAVDIAYIDINQKAIQVFIEEPHVLDEILVMGYPMIPRFLQFFTVEKATISSIAKVRFATSRGAITSIADEMFTKDITQLMLITARITGGNSGGPIINKQGSIVGIAISDAKAEGEGYDNLGYGIAIPISVTLMNKIIEEKYTIDVHFENFKDVS
;
A
#
# COMPACT_ATOMS: atom_id res chain seq x y z
N MET A 1 14.78 -7.20 3.54
CA MET A 1 14.46 -7.16 4.97
C MET A 1 15.64 -7.68 5.76
N LYS A 2 16.62 -6.82 6.02
CA LYS A 2 17.91 -7.21 6.62
C LYS A 2 17.76 -7.82 8.01
N GLU A 3 16.75 -7.38 8.76
CA GLU A 3 16.45 -7.86 10.10
C GLU A 3 15.93 -9.30 10.14
N PHE A 4 15.22 -9.73 9.10
CA PHE A 4 14.63 -11.07 8.96
C PHE A 4 15.36 -11.95 7.95
N LYS A 5 16.55 -11.54 7.48
CA LYS A 5 17.36 -12.28 6.49
C LYS A 5 16.57 -12.71 5.24
N ASP A 6 15.70 -11.82 4.77
CA ASP A 6 14.85 -12.04 3.60
C ASP A 6 13.93 -13.27 3.67
N TYR A 7 13.48 -13.64 4.89
CA TYR A 7 12.50 -14.71 5.10
C TYR A 7 11.15 -14.43 4.43
N ASP A 8 10.80 -13.17 4.14
CA ASP A 8 9.65 -12.83 3.28
C ASP A 8 9.74 -13.46 1.89
N ILE A 9 10.96 -13.54 1.35
CA ILE A 9 11.21 -14.02 -0.01
C ILE A 9 11.33 -15.55 -0.01
N HIS A 10 12.10 -16.10 0.94
CA HIS A 10 12.41 -17.53 0.99
C HIS A 10 11.28 -18.38 1.57
N TYR A 11 10.49 -17.83 2.50
CA TYR A 11 9.47 -18.57 3.23
C TYR A 11 8.16 -17.77 3.29
N GLN A 12 7.51 -17.59 2.14
CA GLN A 12 6.33 -16.73 2.00
C GLN A 12 5.16 -17.11 2.91
N GLU A 13 5.00 -18.40 3.22
CA GLU A 13 3.90 -18.94 4.04
C GLU A 13 4.28 -19.08 5.53
N LEU A 14 5.52 -18.76 5.90
CA LEU A 14 6.09 -19.05 7.22
C LEU A 14 5.22 -18.60 8.40
N ILE A 15 4.63 -17.41 8.29
CA ILE A 15 3.84 -16.86 9.40
C ILE A 15 2.53 -17.63 9.58
N LEU A 16 1.90 -18.06 8.48
CA LEU A 16 0.72 -18.92 8.54
C LEU A 16 1.10 -20.29 9.12
N ASP A 17 2.24 -20.85 8.71
CA ASP A 17 2.75 -22.12 9.27
C ASP A 17 3.01 -22.02 10.78
N ILE A 18 3.55 -20.90 11.26
CA ILE A 18 3.73 -20.62 12.70
C ILE A 18 2.38 -20.56 13.42
N LEU A 19 1.42 -19.82 12.88
CA LEU A 19 0.08 -19.68 13.46
C LEU A 19 -0.64 -21.02 13.53
N GLU A 20 -0.54 -21.83 12.47
CA GLU A 20 -1.10 -23.18 12.42
C GLU A 20 -0.40 -24.11 13.41
N TYR A 21 0.93 -24.09 13.46
CA TYR A 21 1.69 -24.93 14.38
C TYR A 21 1.34 -24.62 15.84
N PHE A 22 1.18 -23.35 16.23
CA PHE A 22 0.81 -23.01 17.60
C PHE A 22 -0.71 -22.96 17.86
N ASN A 23 -1.55 -23.40 16.91
CA ASN A 23 -2.99 -23.37 17.08
C ASN A 23 -3.48 -24.34 18.17
N ILE A 24 -4.46 -23.91 18.95
CA ILE A 24 -5.05 -24.68 20.04
C ILE A 24 -5.63 -26.04 19.58
N SER A 25 -6.14 -26.12 18.35
CA SER A 25 -6.67 -27.38 17.78
C SER A 25 -5.62 -28.49 17.72
N ASN A 26 -4.35 -28.10 17.68
CA ASN A 26 -3.21 -28.98 17.50
C ASN A 26 -2.56 -29.37 18.85
N GLY A 27 -3.16 -28.95 19.97
CA GLY A 27 -2.68 -29.22 21.32
C GLY A 27 -1.55 -28.28 21.76
N ILE A 28 -1.45 -28.03 23.07
CA ILE A 28 -0.54 -27.03 23.64
C ILE A 28 0.78 -27.65 24.11
N ASN A 29 0.75 -28.90 24.59
CA ASN A 29 1.90 -29.56 25.21
C ASN A 29 2.94 -30.00 24.16
N GLY A 30 4.22 -29.77 24.47
CA GLY A 30 5.36 -30.27 23.67
C GLY A 30 5.78 -29.37 22.52
N ARG A 31 4.91 -28.44 22.08
CA ARG A 31 5.22 -27.55 20.95
C ARG A 31 6.22 -26.49 21.34
N SER A 32 7.30 -26.32 20.59
CA SER A 32 8.32 -25.31 20.89
C SER A 32 8.84 -24.66 19.63
N VAL A 33 9.44 -23.48 19.75
CA VAL A 33 10.12 -22.85 18.61
C VAL A 33 11.19 -23.79 18.02
N SER A 34 11.94 -24.50 18.85
CA SER A 34 12.95 -25.46 18.38
C SER A 34 12.34 -26.62 17.59
N GLU A 35 11.20 -27.16 18.05
CA GLU A 35 10.53 -28.26 17.36
C GLU A 35 9.93 -27.76 16.03
N PHE A 36 9.31 -26.58 16.02
CA PHE A 36 8.85 -25.95 14.78
C PHE A 36 9.98 -25.81 13.75
N CYS A 37 11.14 -25.28 14.16
CA CYS A 37 12.28 -25.11 13.26
C CYS A 37 12.79 -26.45 12.73
N HIS A 38 12.80 -27.49 13.56
CA HIS A 38 13.22 -28.83 13.15
C HIS A 38 12.28 -29.46 12.12
N LEU A 39 10.97 -29.32 12.32
CA LEU A 39 9.95 -29.91 11.45
C LEU A 39 9.80 -29.17 10.11
N ASN A 40 10.06 -27.86 10.09
CA ASN A 40 9.78 -26.99 8.95
C ASN A 40 11.04 -26.50 8.21
N THR A 41 12.23 -26.98 8.59
CA THR A 41 13.44 -26.72 7.79
C THR A 41 13.40 -27.59 6.51
N PRO A 42 13.40 -27.01 5.30
CA PRO A 42 13.41 -27.80 4.07
C PRO A 42 14.69 -28.62 3.93
N SER A 43 14.57 -29.83 3.38
CA SER A 43 15.71 -30.71 3.11
C SER A 43 16.73 -30.05 2.19
N GLY A 44 17.95 -29.81 2.69
CA GLY A 44 19.04 -29.21 1.93
C GLY A 44 19.16 -27.68 2.05
N GLU A 45 18.31 -27.04 2.85
CA GLU A 45 18.41 -25.60 3.14
C GLU A 45 19.07 -25.30 4.49
N SER A 46 19.43 -24.03 4.69
CA SER A 46 19.86 -23.53 5.99
C SER A 46 18.74 -23.66 7.01
N PHE A 47 19.06 -24.22 8.17
CA PHE A 47 18.14 -24.36 9.31
C PHE A 47 17.40 -23.05 9.62
N LEU A 48 16.07 -23.13 9.77
CA LEU A 48 15.25 -21.98 10.20
C LEU A 48 15.80 -21.46 11.52
N SER A 49 16.12 -20.17 11.58
CA SER A 49 16.77 -19.59 12.75
C SER A 49 15.76 -19.45 13.90
N PRO A 50 15.96 -20.14 15.04
CA PRO A 50 15.03 -20.05 16.17
C PRO A 50 14.88 -18.62 16.72
N ASN A 51 15.92 -17.80 16.62
CA ASN A 51 15.87 -16.39 17.01
C ASN A 51 14.93 -15.57 16.11
N ILE A 52 14.91 -15.86 14.81
CA ILE A 52 13.99 -15.20 13.86
C ILE A 52 12.57 -15.65 14.15
N ILE A 53 12.34 -16.96 14.32
CA ILE A 53 11.00 -17.49 14.64
C ILE A 53 10.49 -16.94 15.98
N THR A 54 11.34 -16.89 17.00
CA THR A 54 10.99 -16.31 18.31
C THR A 54 10.55 -14.86 18.17
N LYS A 55 11.29 -14.07 17.39
CA LYS A 55 10.95 -12.66 17.12
C LYS A 55 9.62 -12.51 16.38
N ILE A 56 9.36 -13.36 15.37
CA ILE A 56 8.07 -13.37 14.67
C ILE A 56 6.94 -13.65 15.67
N CYS A 57 7.08 -14.67 16.51
CA CYS A 57 6.09 -15.00 17.54
C CYS A 57 5.90 -13.85 18.56
N GLU A 58 6.96 -13.15 18.94
CA GLU A 58 6.87 -11.97 19.82
C GLU A 58 6.05 -10.86 19.17
N ILE A 59 6.31 -10.53 17.89
CA ILE A 59 5.52 -9.52 17.16
C ILE A 59 4.05 -9.94 17.06
N LEU A 60 3.78 -11.22 16.80
CA LEU A 60 2.41 -11.74 16.78
C LEU A 60 1.73 -11.67 18.16
N CYS A 61 2.47 -11.86 19.25
CA CYS A 61 1.96 -11.67 20.61
C CYS A 61 1.67 -10.21 20.92
N ASP A 62 2.57 -9.29 20.55
CA ASP A 62 2.40 -7.85 20.77
C ASP A 62 1.20 -7.29 19.99
N ASN A 63 0.82 -7.95 18.88
CA ASN A 63 -0.37 -7.64 18.10
C ASN A 63 -1.61 -8.50 18.47
N ASN A 64 -1.56 -9.26 19.56
CA ASN A 64 -2.64 -10.10 20.09
C ASN A 64 -3.12 -11.24 19.16
N TYR A 65 -2.32 -11.67 18.19
CA TYR A 65 -2.63 -12.84 17.35
C TYR A 65 -2.21 -14.16 18.01
N MET A 66 -1.31 -14.08 18.99
CA MET A 66 -0.81 -15.22 19.75
C MET A 66 -0.65 -14.82 21.22
N SER A 67 -0.53 -15.81 22.09
CA SER A 67 -0.17 -15.63 23.50
C SER A 67 0.99 -16.54 23.86
N ARG A 68 1.97 -16.03 24.60
CA ARG A 68 3.06 -16.87 25.12
C ARG A 68 2.56 -17.68 26.32
N VAL A 69 2.63 -19.00 26.21
CA VAL A 69 2.19 -19.93 27.26
C VAL A 69 3.32 -20.22 28.24
N SER A 70 4.52 -20.49 27.72
CA SER A 70 5.71 -20.70 28.53
C SER A 70 6.94 -20.15 27.84
N SER A 71 7.89 -19.68 28.64
CA SER A 71 9.21 -19.25 28.20
C SER A 71 10.28 -20.21 28.71
N GLY A 72 11.23 -20.58 27.87
CA GLY A 72 12.31 -21.46 28.29
C GLY A 72 13.45 -21.59 27.28
N GLY A 73 14.56 -22.19 27.74
CA GLY A 73 15.76 -22.39 26.92
C GLY A 73 16.58 -21.12 26.73
N VAL A 74 17.75 -21.27 26.10
CA VAL A 74 18.61 -20.13 25.75
C VAL A 74 17.99 -19.37 24.59
N ALA A 75 17.87 -18.04 24.69
CA ALA A 75 17.31 -17.17 23.64
C ALA A 75 15.88 -17.53 23.18
N GLY A 76 15.06 -18.15 24.06
CA GLY A 76 13.64 -18.39 23.80
C GLY A 76 13.34 -19.59 22.89
N ILE A 77 14.33 -20.44 22.58
CA ILE A 77 14.15 -21.60 21.68
C ILE A 77 13.13 -22.62 22.19
N ASN A 78 12.87 -22.69 23.51
CA ASN A 78 11.84 -23.55 24.08
C ASN A 78 10.57 -22.78 24.44
N ASN A 79 10.37 -21.58 23.88
CA ASN A 79 9.12 -20.86 24.05
C ASN A 79 7.97 -21.65 23.40
N ASN A 80 6.85 -21.70 24.10
CA ASN A 80 5.58 -22.22 23.60
C ASN A 80 4.58 -21.07 23.51
N TYR A 81 3.79 -21.07 22.45
CA TYR A 81 2.79 -20.07 22.19
C TYR A 81 1.44 -20.74 21.90
N LEU A 82 0.39 -19.94 21.96
CA LEU A 82 -0.99 -20.34 21.71
C LEU A 82 -1.62 -19.37 20.71
N ASN A 83 -2.11 -19.92 19.61
CA ASN A 83 -3.04 -19.25 18.71
C ASN A 83 -4.43 -19.86 18.88
N THR A 84 -5.47 -19.03 19.04
CA THR A 84 -6.86 -19.48 19.20
C THR A 84 -7.74 -19.12 18.01
N ALA A 85 -7.13 -18.70 16.90
CA ALA A 85 -7.87 -18.34 15.70
C ALA A 85 -8.48 -19.59 15.05
N ASP A 86 -9.57 -19.40 14.32
CA ASP A 86 -10.14 -20.46 13.49
C ASP A 86 -9.24 -20.70 12.28
N LEU A 87 -8.61 -21.88 12.18
CA LEU A 87 -7.74 -22.25 11.06
C LEU A 87 -8.47 -22.21 9.71
N LYS A 88 -9.80 -22.40 9.70
CA LYS A 88 -10.58 -22.26 8.46
C LYS A 88 -10.59 -20.82 7.95
N ALA A 89 -10.51 -19.83 8.85
CA ALA A 89 -10.42 -18.43 8.47
C ALA A 89 -9.09 -18.08 7.79
N PHE A 90 -8.00 -18.79 8.13
CA PHE A 90 -6.70 -18.63 7.44
C PHE A 90 -6.74 -19.18 6.01
N THR A 91 -7.43 -20.30 5.80
CA THR A 91 -7.48 -20.97 4.50
C THR A 91 -8.53 -20.42 3.55
N SER A 92 -9.61 -19.81 4.06
CA SER A 92 -10.69 -19.26 3.22
C SER A 92 -10.25 -18.09 2.33
N ASP A 93 -9.28 -17.30 2.79
CA ASP A 93 -8.67 -16.21 2.02
C ASP A 93 -7.15 -16.20 2.26
N LYS A 94 -6.50 -17.27 1.79
CA LYS A 94 -5.08 -17.54 2.05
C LYS A 94 -4.19 -16.38 1.60
N GLU A 95 -4.44 -15.80 0.43
CA GLU A 95 -3.61 -14.72 -0.11
C GLU A 95 -3.76 -13.42 0.70
N ARG A 96 -4.99 -13.05 1.10
CA ARG A 96 -5.21 -11.89 1.99
C ARG A 96 -4.55 -12.08 3.35
N ASN A 97 -4.70 -13.26 3.95
CA ASN A 97 -4.09 -13.54 5.24
C ASN A 97 -2.57 -13.54 5.16
N LEU A 98 -1.99 -14.12 4.09
CA LEU A 98 -0.55 -14.12 3.87
C LEU A 98 -0.01 -12.69 3.76
N HIS A 99 -0.65 -11.83 2.95
CA HIS A 99 -0.29 -10.43 2.84
C HIS A 99 -0.44 -9.67 4.16
N PHE A 100 -1.55 -9.88 4.86
CA PHE A 100 -1.86 -9.24 6.13
C PHE A 100 -0.81 -9.58 7.21
N PHE A 101 -0.56 -10.86 7.43
CA PHE A 101 0.38 -11.30 8.47
C PHE A 101 1.82 -10.96 8.12
N ASN A 102 2.22 -11.06 6.84
CA ASN A 102 3.52 -10.55 6.39
C ASN A 102 3.63 -9.04 6.63
N SER A 103 2.59 -8.26 6.37
CA SER A 103 2.56 -6.81 6.66
C SER A 103 2.70 -6.51 8.15
N VAL A 104 2.01 -7.26 9.01
CA VAL A 104 2.10 -7.11 10.47
C VAL A 104 3.52 -7.41 10.98
N VAL A 105 4.12 -8.51 10.54
CA VAL A 105 5.40 -8.99 11.08
C VAL A 105 6.59 -8.27 10.48
N TYR A 106 6.57 -8.04 9.17
CA TYR A 106 7.69 -7.46 8.43
C TYR A 106 7.55 -5.95 8.22
N GLY A 107 6.37 -5.39 8.51
CA GLY A 107 6.11 -3.96 8.52
C GLY A 107 6.17 -3.30 7.14
N PHE A 108 6.36 -1.98 7.16
CA PHE A 108 6.37 -1.17 5.94
C PHE A 108 7.47 -1.52 4.92
N GLU A 109 8.53 -2.25 5.30
CA GLU A 109 9.52 -2.71 4.31
C GLU A 109 8.92 -3.78 3.38
N TYR A 110 8.14 -4.72 3.92
CA TYR A 110 7.41 -5.70 3.13
C TYR A 110 6.34 -5.02 2.26
N ILE A 111 5.55 -4.11 2.86
CA ILE A 111 4.51 -3.37 2.15
C ILE A 111 5.11 -2.58 0.98
N TYR A 112 6.23 -1.88 1.19
CA TYR A 112 6.93 -1.16 0.13
C TYR A 112 7.25 -2.07 -1.06
N LYS A 113 7.90 -3.21 -0.81
CA LYS A 113 8.25 -4.19 -1.85
C LYS A 113 7.01 -4.78 -2.53
N PHE A 114 5.94 -5.03 -1.77
CA PHE A 114 4.71 -5.57 -2.33
C PHE A 114 4.05 -4.59 -3.31
N TYR A 115 4.13 -3.27 -3.06
CA TYR A 115 3.47 -2.26 -3.89
C TYR A 115 4.38 -1.53 -4.89
N GLU A 116 5.72 -1.67 -4.81
CA GLU A 116 6.65 -0.89 -5.65
C GLU A 116 6.46 -1.09 -7.16
N ASP A 117 6.01 -2.26 -7.60
CA ASP A 117 5.72 -2.57 -9.02
C ASP A 117 4.27 -2.29 -9.43
N LYS A 118 3.44 -1.89 -8.46
CA LYS A 118 2.00 -1.60 -8.62
C LYS A 118 1.73 -0.11 -8.66
N VAL A 119 2.57 0.71 -8.03
CA VAL A 119 2.52 2.16 -8.13
C VAL A 119 3.37 2.60 -9.32
N ILE A 120 2.80 3.40 -10.22
CA ILE A 120 3.44 3.85 -11.46
C ILE A 120 3.17 5.35 -11.66
N PRO A 121 4.05 6.08 -12.36
CA PRO A 121 3.83 7.50 -12.60
C PRO A 121 2.74 7.70 -13.67
N ILE A 122 2.08 8.84 -13.61
CA ILE A 122 1.22 9.35 -14.68
C ILE A 122 1.73 10.73 -15.08
N ILE A 123 1.84 10.99 -16.39
CA ILE A 123 2.42 12.22 -16.92
C ILE A 123 1.40 12.89 -17.80
N ALA A 124 0.93 14.05 -17.37
CA ALA A 124 0.05 14.94 -18.13
C ALA A 124 0.89 16.02 -18.81
N TYR A 125 0.66 16.28 -20.10
CA TYR A 125 1.35 17.34 -20.84
C TYR A 125 0.43 18.52 -21.05
N LYS A 126 0.89 19.72 -20.68
CA LYS A 126 0.18 20.98 -20.96
C LYS A 126 0.24 21.32 -22.46
N GLU A 127 -0.50 22.35 -22.87
CA GLU A 127 -0.50 22.81 -24.27
C GLU A 127 0.88 23.20 -24.80
N ASP A 128 1.74 23.75 -23.93
CA ASP A 128 3.12 24.13 -24.22
C ASP A 128 4.11 22.94 -24.21
N GLY A 129 3.63 21.72 -23.94
CA GLY A 129 4.42 20.51 -23.81
C GLY A 129 5.09 20.31 -22.45
N THR A 130 4.87 21.21 -21.48
CA THR A 130 5.42 21.07 -20.13
C THR A 130 4.80 19.85 -19.42
N PRO A 131 5.61 18.91 -18.90
CA PRO A 131 5.09 17.74 -18.20
C PRO A 131 4.72 18.07 -16.75
N MET A 132 3.55 17.60 -16.33
CA MET A 132 3.09 17.48 -14.96
C MET A 132 3.11 16.01 -14.58
N ILE A 133 3.64 15.71 -13.40
CA ILE A 133 3.73 14.34 -12.90
C ILE A 133 2.67 14.18 -11.81
N GLY A 134 1.99 13.04 -11.84
CA GLY A 134 1.20 12.47 -10.76
C GLY A 134 1.58 11.02 -10.54
N SER A 135 0.81 10.34 -9.71
CA SER A 135 0.93 8.93 -9.40
C SER A 135 -0.36 8.20 -9.73
N CYS A 136 -0.24 6.92 -10.01
CA CYS A 136 -1.39 6.02 -10.12
C CYS A 136 -0.97 4.63 -9.65
N PHE A 137 -1.94 3.75 -9.40
CA PHE A 137 -1.63 2.38 -8.99
C PHE A 137 -2.55 1.37 -9.64
N LYS A 138 -2.02 0.17 -9.87
CA LYS A 138 -2.76 -0.96 -10.44
C LYS A 138 -3.80 -1.43 -9.43
N PHE A 139 -5.03 -1.59 -9.89
CA PHE A 139 -6.17 -1.96 -9.05
C PHE A 139 -7.11 -2.89 -9.82
N HIS A 140 -7.25 -4.13 -9.37
CA HIS A 140 -7.97 -5.19 -10.10
C HIS A 140 -7.52 -5.24 -11.58
N ASN A 141 -8.46 -5.02 -12.52
CA ASN A 141 -8.22 -5.10 -13.96
C ASN A 141 -7.79 -3.74 -14.56
N GLY A 142 -7.57 -2.74 -13.72
CA GLY A 142 -7.45 -1.35 -14.08
C GLY A 142 -6.33 -0.60 -13.35
N ILE A 143 -6.40 0.73 -13.44
CA ILE A 143 -5.51 1.67 -12.78
C ILE A 143 -6.37 2.71 -12.06
N VAL A 144 -6.02 3.05 -10.82
CA VAL A 144 -6.64 4.12 -10.05
C VAL A 144 -5.69 5.30 -9.97
N THR A 145 -6.23 6.51 -10.10
CA THR A 145 -5.50 7.77 -9.99
C THR A 145 -6.41 8.90 -9.49
N ALA A 146 -5.83 10.07 -9.23
CA ALA A 146 -6.60 11.28 -9.02
C ALA A 146 -7.20 11.75 -10.36
N ARG A 147 -8.46 12.19 -10.35
CA ARG A 147 -9.16 12.58 -11.58
C ARG A 147 -8.48 13.77 -12.28
N HIS A 148 -8.02 14.77 -11.54
CA HIS A 148 -7.30 15.91 -12.13
C HIS A 148 -6.00 15.52 -12.84
N CYS A 149 -5.34 14.41 -12.46
CA CYS A 149 -4.16 13.92 -13.18
C CYS A 149 -4.48 13.51 -14.63
N LEU A 150 -5.76 13.33 -14.96
CA LEU A 150 -6.23 13.04 -16.32
C LEU A 150 -6.82 14.27 -17.02
N GLU A 151 -7.41 15.21 -16.29
CA GLU A 151 -8.15 16.35 -16.84
C GLU A 151 -7.29 17.59 -17.08
N ASP A 152 -6.23 17.80 -16.28
CA ASP A 152 -5.45 19.04 -16.32
C ASP A 152 -4.47 19.12 -17.50
N GLY A 153 -4.24 17.99 -18.17
CA GLY A 153 -3.36 17.88 -19.33
C GLY A 153 -4.10 17.87 -20.67
N ARG A 154 -3.44 18.37 -21.71
CA ARG A 154 -3.86 18.18 -23.10
C ARG A 154 -3.74 16.72 -23.52
N SER A 155 -2.68 16.04 -23.08
CA SER A 155 -2.46 14.63 -23.32
C SER A 155 -1.87 13.95 -22.08
N VAL A 156 -2.06 12.64 -21.98
CA VAL A 156 -1.60 11.84 -20.84
C VAL A 156 -0.78 10.64 -21.33
N SER A 157 0.29 10.32 -20.62
CA SER A 157 1.04 9.07 -20.80
C SER A 157 1.23 8.36 -19.47
N ILE A 158 1.20 7.03 -19.50
CA ILE A 158 1.45 6.17 -18.33
C ILE A 158 2.56 5.19 -18.71
N PRO A 159 3.79 5.33 -18.16
CA PRO A 159 4.88 4.42 -18.45
C PRO A 159 4.51 2.95 -18.21
N GLY A 160 4.94 2.09 -19.13
CA GLY A 160 4.56 0.66 -19.15
C GLY A 160 3.28 0.34 -19.92
N TYR A 161 2.53 1.35 -20.38
CA TYR A 161 1.31 1.17 -21.18
C TYR A 161 1.43 1.92 -22.50
N SER A 162 1.02 1.27 -23.60
CA SER A 162 1.00 1.90 -24.91
C SER A 162 -0.24 2.78 -25.09
N GLN A 163 -0.14 3.79 -25.95
CA GLN A 163 -1.27 4.60 -26.37
C GLN A 163 -2.43 3.75 -26.89
N GLU A 164 -2.16 2.67 -27.62
CA GLU A 164 -3.20 1.81 -28.19
C GLU A 164 -4.03 1.13 -27.09
N VAL A 165 -3.39 0.65 -26.03
CA VAL A 165 -4.07 0.02 -24.89
C VAL A 165 -4.90 1.06 -24.15
N LEU A 166 -4.31 2.20 -23.82
CA LEU A 166 -4.98 3.25 -23.04
C LEU A 166 -6.14 3.91 -23.81
N SER A 167 -6.01 4.10 -25.13
CA SER A 167 -7.07 4.69 -25.96
C SER A 167 -8.30 3.79 -26.12
N LYS A 168 -8.19 2.49 -25.81
CA LYS A 168 -9.31 1.54 -25.78
C LYS A 168 -9.92 1.40 -24.39
N ALA A 169 -9.29 1.99 -23.36
CA ALA A 169 -9.73 1.88 -21.98
C ALA A 169 -11.01 2.69 -21.75
N LYS A 170 -11.79 2.27 -20.74
CA LYS A 170 -12.91 3.07 -20.23
C LYS A 170 -12.49 3.75 -18.95
N ILE A 171 -12.69 5.06 -18.87
CA ILE A 171 -12.30 5.85 -17.71
C ILE A 171 -13.56 6.21 -16.94
N TYR A 172 -13.74 5.63 -15.77
CA TYR A 172 -14.87 5.88 -14.89
C TYR A 172 -14.49 6.89 -13.81
N VAL A 173 -15.34 7.90 -13.62
CA VAL A 173 -15.18 8.90 -12.56
C VAL A 173 -16.53 9.10 -11.86
N SER A 174 -16.51 9.63 -10.63
CA SER A 174 -17.77 9.97 -9.97
C SER A 174 -18.47 11.14 -10.67
N LYS A 175 -19.81 11.11 -10.66
CA LYS A 175 -20.63 12.28 -11.02
C LYS A 175 -20.44 13.46 -10.05
N ASN A 176 -20.05 13.18 -8.81
CA ASN A 176 -19.66 14.20 -7.86
C ASN A 176 -18.24 14.69 -8.21
N PRO A 177 -18.06 15.94 -8.69
CA PRO A 177 -16.75 16.47 -9.09
C PRO A 177 -15.78 16.67 -7.91
N ALA A 178 -16.26 16.67 -6.66
CA ALA A 178 -15.42 16.72 -5.47
C ALA A 178 -14.81 15.35 -5.12
N VAL A 179 -15.36 14.24 -5.64
CA VAL A 179 -14.70 12.93 -5.60
C VAL A 179 -13.68 12.86 -6.74
N ASP A 180 -12.47 13.32 -6.44
CA ASP A 180 -11.35 13.44 -7.37
C ASP A 180 -10.64 12.09 -7.62
N ILE A 181 -11.41 11.07 -8.00
CA ILE A 181 -10.92 9.71 -8.28
C ILE A 181 -11.30 9.31 -9.70
N ALA A 182 -10.34 8.72 -10.41
CA ALA A 182 -10.57 8.08 -11.70
C ALA A 182 -10.10 6.62 -11.69
N TYR A 183 -10.92 5.76 -12.29
CA TYR A 183 -10.60 4.36 -12.55
C TYR A 183 -10.50 4.12 -14.07
N ILE A 184 -9.30 3.77 -14.53
CA ILE A 184 -9.00 3.44 -15.92
C ILE A 184 -9.09 1.93 -16.09
N ASP A 185 -10.19 1.45 -16.67
CA ASP A 185 -10.41 0.05 -16.98
C ASP A 185 -9.71 -0.33 -18.29
N ILE A 186 -8.56 -0.97 -18.15
CA ILE A 186 -7.72 -1.45 -19.25
C ILE A 186 -7.95 -2.94 -19.56
N ASN A 187 -8.94 -3.58 -18.90
CA ASN A 187 -9.28 -5.00 -19.04
C ASN A 187 -8.05 -5.95 -18.99
N GLN A 188 -7.12 -5.68 -18.08
CA GLN A 188 -5.95 -6.53 -17.85
C GLN A 188 -6.22 -7.59 -16.78
N LYS A 189 -5.30 -8.55 -16.65
CA LYS A 189 -5.37 -9.55 -15.57
C LYS A 189 -5.43 -8.85 -14.23
N ALA A 190 -6.40 -9.25 -13.40
CA ALA A 190 -6.56 -8.75 -12.04
C ALA A 190 -5.23 -8.81 -11.26
N ILE A 191 -4.80 -7.67 -10.74
CA ILE A 191 -3.69 -7.60 -9.80
C ILE A 191 -4.23 -7.58 -8.39
N GLN A 192 -3.56 -8.33 -7.52
CA GLN A 192 -3.91 -8.40 -6.12
C GLN A 192 -3.47 -7.15 -5.37
N VAL A 193 -4.45 -6.52 -4.75
CA VAL A 193 -4.35 -5.39 -3.84
C VAL A 193 -5.50 -5.52 -2.85
N PHE A 194 -5.32 -4.93 -1.67
CA PHE A 194 -6.29 -5.06 -0.57
C PHE A 194 -6.79 -3.68 -0.18
N ILE A 195 -8.08 -3.56 0.13
CA ILE A 195 -8.71 -2.31 0.59
C ILE A 195 -9.34 -2.55 1.95
N GLU A 196 -9.20 -1.58 2.85
CA GLU A 196 -9.89 -1.50 4.12
C GLU A 196 -10.38 -0.07 4.37
N GLU A 197 -11.34 0.08 5.27
CA GLU A 197 -11.79 1.40 5.71
C GLU A 197 -10.69 2.08 6.55
N PRO A 198 -10.43 3.38 6.34
CA PRO A 198 -9.47 4.13 7.14
C PRO A 198 -9.96 4.40 8.56
N HIS A 199 -9.04 4.39 9.53
CA HIS A 199 -9.31 4.83 10.90
C HIS A 199 -8.35 5.93 11.34
N VAL A 200 -8.85 6.87 12.16
CA VAL A 200 -8.00 7.89 12.77
C VAL A 200 -6.94 7.21 13.64
N LEU A 201 -5.70 7.71 13.56
CA LEU A 201 -4.47 7.16 14.15
C LEU A 201 -3.87 5.93 13.45
N ASP A 202 -4.42 5.47 12.32
CA ASP A 202 -3.74 4.45 11.53
C ASP A 202 -2.37 4.97 11.08
N GLU A 203 -1.34 4.18 11.32
CA GLU A 203 -0.03 4.38 10.72
C GLU A 203 -0.10 4.03 9.24
N ILE A 204 0.40 4.95 8.40
CA ILE A 204 0.28 4.85 6.95
C ILE A 204 1.61 5.05 6.23
N LEU A 205 1.67 4.48 5.03
CA LEU A 205 2.67 4.71 4.00
C LEU A 205 1.98 5.32 2.77
N VAL A 206 2.38 6.53 2.39
CA VAL A 206 1.97 7.18 1.14
C VAL A 206 3.03 6.88 0.09
N MET A 207 2.64 6.36 -1.07
CA MET A 207 3.56 6.00 -2.15
C MET A 207 3.25 6.80 -3.41
N GLY A 208 4.27 7.38 -4.05
CA GLY A 208 4.07 8.16 -5.27
C GLY A 208 5.36 8.65 -5.94
N TYR A 209 5.18 9.45 -6.99
CA TYR A 209 6.21 10.00 -7.86
C TYR A 209 6.23 11.53 -7.73
N PRO A 210 6.72 12.08 -6.61
CA PRO A 210 6.73 13.52 -6.43
C PRO A 210 7.63 14.20 -7.47
N MET A 211 7.18 15.35 -7.97
CA MET A 211 7.98 16.23 -8.78
C MET A 211 8.95 16.97 -7.85
N ILE A 212 10.20 16.50 -7.78
CA ILE A 212 11.21 17.19 -6.99
C ILE A 212 12.22 17.88 -7.92
N PRO A 213 12.21 19.23 -8.01
CA PRO A 213 13.10 19.97 -8.90
C PRO A 213 14.58 19.69 -8.62
N ARG A 214 15.36 19.38 -9.67
CA ARG A 214 16.82 19.06 -9.63
C ARG A 214 17.19 17.70 -9.03
N PHE A 215 16.22 16.86 -8.71
CA PHE A 215 16.45 15.59 -8.02
C PHE A 215 16.62 14.46 -9.03
N LEU A 216 17.82 14.36 -9.62
CA LEU A 216 18.22 13.22 -10.45
C LEU A 216 19.06 12.20 -9.65
N GLN A 217 19.75 12.63 -8.57
CA GLN A 217 20.67 11.78 -7.79
C GLN A 217 20.91 12.31 -6.36
N PHE A 218 20.13 11.91 -5.36
CA PHE A 218 20.46 12.05 -3.95
C PHE A 218 19.55 11.13 -3.10
N PHE A 219 19.95 10.92 -1.86
CA PHE A 219 19.35 10.02 -0.89
C PHE A 219 18.85 10.87 0.27
N THR A 220 17.56 10.82 0.59
CA THR A 220 17.00 11.58 1.71
C THR A 220 17.14 10.81 3.02
N VAL A 221 17.71 11.48 4.01
CA VAL A 221 17.77 11.02 5.41
C VAL A 221 17.10 12.08 6.27
N GLU A 222 15.87 11.84 6.68
CA GLU A 222 15.33 12.46 7.90
C GLU A 222 15.73 11.56 9.09
N LYS A 223 15.73 12.05 10.33
CA LYS A 223 16.29 11.38 11.53
C LYS A 223 15.82 9.90 11.64
N ALA A 224 16.61 9.06 10.97
CA ALA A 224 16.56 7.63 10.66
C ALA A 224 15.29 7.01 10.00
N THR A 225 15.04 7.29 8.70
CA THR A 225 14.48 6.34 7.70
C THR A 225 14.89 6.78 6.28
N ILE A 226 15.15 5.84 5.36
CA ILE A 226 15.43 6.13 3.94
C ILE A 226 14.10 6.29 3.21
N SER A 227 13.76 7.49 2.77
CA SER A 227 12.43 7.76 2.16
C SER A 227 12.40 7.56 0.64
N SER A 228 13.54 7.70 -0.06
CA SER A 228 13.65 7.53 -1.51
C SER A 228 15.11 7.33 -1.97
N ILE A 229 15.28 6.63 -3.10
CA ILE A 229 16.55 6.56 -3.84
C ILE A 229 16.34 7.27 -5.18
N ALA A 230 17.03 8.40 -5.41
CA ALA A 230 16.74 9.31 -6.53
C ALA A 230 16.83 8.72 -7.95
N LYS A 231 17.46 7.55 -8.15
CA LYS A 231 17.50 6.90 -9.46
C LYS A 231 16.10 6.54 -10.00
N VAL A 232 15.08 6.47 -9.13
CA VAL A 232 13.77 5.89 -9.46
C VAL A 232 12.61 6.91 -9.46
N ARG A 233 12.84 8.19 -9.10
CA ARG A 233 11.80 9.24 -8.89
C ARG A 233 10.56 8.79 -8.10
N PHE A 234 10.71 7.72 -7.32
CA PHE A 234 9.66 7.13 -6.49
C PHE A 234 9.98 7.45 -5.03
N ALA A 235 9.01 7.99 -4.31
CA ALA A 235 9.18 8.38 -2.92
C ALA A 235 8.03 7.84 -2.07
N THR A 236 8.37 7.50 -0.83
CA THR A 236 7.38 7.10 0.17
C THR A 236 7.46 7.97 1.41
N SER A 237 6.30 8.29 1.98
CA SER A 237 6.19 9.10 3.19
C SER A 237 5.39 8.34 4.25
N ARG A 238 5.94 8.21 5.45
CA ARG A 238 5.24 7.64 6.60
C ARG A 238 4.51 8.73 7.38
N GLY A 239 3.35 8.40 7.93
CA GLY A 239 2.58 9.31 8.76
C GLY A 239 1.44 8.60 9.46
N ALA A 240 0.48 9.36 9.95
CA ALA A 240 -0.76 8.85 10.51
C ALA A 240 -1.97 9.61 9.98
N ILE A 241 -3.13 8.96 10.00
CA ILE A 241 -4.42 9.63 9.77
C ILE A 241 -4.76 10.47 10.99
N THR A 242 -4.93 11.78 10.82
CA THR A 242 -5.22 12.71 11.93
C THR A 242 -6.70 13.02 12.07
N SER A 243 -7.44 13.08 10.97
CA SER A 243 -8.89 13.23 10.98
C SER A 243 -9.51 12.69 9.72
N ILE A 244 -10.77 12.26 9.84
CA ILE A 244 -11.66 11.97 8.70
C ILE A 244 -12.90 12.84 8.90
N ALA A 245 -13.22 13.67 7.92
CA ALA A 245 -14.33 14.60 8.02
C ALA A 245 -14.97 14.85 6.66
N ASP A 246 -16.26 15.15 6.66
CA ASP A 246 -16.94 15.62 5.47
C ASP A 246 -16.48 17.04 5.13
N GLU A 247 -16.17 17.27 3.86
CA GLU A 247 -15.87 18.59 3.32
C GLU A 247 -17.17 19.43 3.33
N MET A 248 -17.25 20.36 4.28
CA MET A 248 -18.47 21.14 4.53
C MET A 248 -18.61 22.37 3.62
N PHE A 249 -17.55 22.73 2.90
CA PHE A 249 -17.46 23.98 2.13
C PHE A 249 -17.65 23.79 0.61
N THR A 250 -17.77 22.55 0.14
CA THR A 250 -18.08 22.26 -1.26
C THR A 250 -19.57 22.00 -1.45
N LYS A 251 -20.08 22.32 -2.65
CA LYS A 251 -21.49 22.10 -3.00
C LYS A 251 -21.88 20.61 -2.95
N ASP A 252 -20.89 19.73 -3.10
CA ASP A 252 -21.04 18.29 -3.11
C ASP A 252 -20.20 17.68 -1.97
N ILE A 253 -20.89 17.14 -0.95
CA ILE A 253 -20.24 16.58 0.24
C ILE A 253 -19.34 15.41 -0.16
N THR A 254 -18.05 15.52 0.20
CA THR A 254 -17.05 14.47 0.02
C THR A 254 -16.31 14.26 1.32
N GLN A 255 -16.05 13.02 1.69
CA GLN A 255 -15.24 12.72 2.87
C GLN A 255 -13.76 12.92 2.53
N LEU A 256 -13.05 13.67 3.36
CA LEU A 256 -11.62 13.91 3.26
C LEU A 256 -10.90 13.30 4.47
N MET A 257 -9.67 12.87 4.21
CA MET A 257 -8.75 12.34 5.19
C MET A 257 -7.56 13.27 5.30
N LEU A 258 -7.30 13.77 6.51
CA LEU A 258 -6.12 14.56 6.83
C LEU A 258 -5.03 13.62 7.36
N ILE A 259 -3.80 13.79 6.89
CA ILE A 259 -2.68 12.92 7.25
C ILE A 259 -1.44 13.73 7.62
N THR A 260 -0.58 13.19 8.49
CA THR A 260 0.71 13.82 8.83
C THR A 260 1.81 13.57 7.79
N ALA A 261 1.59 12.62 6.88
CA ALA A 261 2.54 12.36 5.80
C ALA A 261 2.53 13.54 4.83
N ARG A 262 3.71 14.08 4.51
CA ARG A 262 3.83 15.19 3.56
C ARG A 262 3.43 14.72 2.16
N ILE A 263 2.46 15.40 1.58
CA ILE A 263 2.11 15.27 0.17
C ILE A 263 2.73 16.46 -0.55
N THR A 264 3.45 16.20 -1.64
CA THR A 264 3.96 17.23 -2.54
C THR A 264 3.41 16.96 -3.93
N GLY A 265 3.50 17.95 -4.84
CA GLY A 265 3.16 17.75 -6.25
C GLY A 265 3.79 16.47 -6.80
N GLY A 266 2.99 15.63 -7.46
CA GLY A 266 3.40 14.31 -7.97
C GLY A 266 2.99 13.10 -7.13
N ASN A 267 2.67 13.27 -5.84
CA ASN A 267 2.10 12.18 -5.03
C ASN A 267 0.61 11.94 -5.33
N SER A 268 -0.07 12.92 -5.92
CA SER A 268 -1.49 12.88 -6.25
C SER A 268 -1.84 11.64 -7.08
N GLY A 269 -2.90 10.93 -6.70
CA GLY A 269 -3.33 9.66 -7.29
C GLY A 269 -2.58 8.42 -6.79
N GLY A 270 -1.56 8.60 -5.93
CA GLY A 270 -0.84 7.51 -5.28
C GLY A 270 -1.61 6.88 -4.12
N PRO A 271 -1.36 5.60 -3.80
CA PRO A 271 -2.07 4.92 -2.72
C PRO A 271 -1.55 5.33 -1.33
N ILE A 272 -2.47 5.33 -0.37
CA ILE A 272 -2.18 5.43 1.06
C ILE A 272 -2.49 4.07 1.68
N ILE A 273 -1.48 3.46 2.29
CA ILE A 273 -1.51 2.07 2.74
C ILE A 273 -1.29 2.00 4.24
N ASN A 274 -2.17 1.31 4.97
CA ASN A 274 -2.05 1.12 6.42
C ASN A 274 -0.97 0.09 6.79
N LYS A 275 -0.67 -0.06 8.09
CA LYS A 275 0.31 -1.05 8.59
C LYS A 275 -0.09 -2.52 8.36
N GLN A 276 -1.35 -2.78 8.03
CA GLN A 276 -1.88 -4.10 7.65
C GLN A 276 -1.69 -4.39 6.15
N GLY A 277 -1.14 -3.43 5.39
CA GLY A 277 -0.87 -3.56 3.97
C GLY A 277 -2.09 -3.31 3.07
N SER A 278 -3.17 -2.77 3.62
CA SER A 278 -4.39 -2.42 2.87
C SER A 278 -4.37 -0.95 2.44
N ILE A 279 -4.81 -0.69 1.22
CA ILE A 279 -5.04 0.67 0.71
C ILE A 279 -6.28 1.23 1.41
N VAL A 280 -6.12 2.38 2.06
CA VAL A 280 -7.17 3.05 2.85
C VAL A 280 -7.51 4.43 2.29
N GLY A 281 -6.73 4.93 1.34
CA GLY A 281 -7.06 6.17 0.63
C GLY A 281 -6.18 6.43 -0.59
N ILE A 282 -6.49 7.53 -1.27
CA ILE A 282 -5.77 8.05 -2.43
C ILE A 282 -5.29 9.46 -2.07
N ALA A 283 -3.99 9.70 -2.24
CA ALA A 283 -3.39 11.01 -2.01
C ALA A 283 -3.92 12.02 -3.04
N ILE A 284 -4.28 13.23 -2.59
CA ILE A 284 -4.65 14.35 -3.48
C ILE A 284 -3.82 15.58 -3.09
N SER A 285 -3.18 16.20 -4.06
CA SER A 285 -2.34 17.40 -3.81
C SER A 285 -3.13 18.71 -3.82
N ASP A 286 -4.36 18.69 -4.35
CA ASP A 286 -5.25 19.85 -4.39
C ASP A 286 -6.67 19.35 -4.10
N ALA A 287 -7.19 19.63 -2.92
CA ALA A 287 -8.62 19.53 -2.71
C ALA A 287 -9.24 20.73 -3.44
N LYS A 288 -10.24 20.53 -4.29
CA LYS A 288 -10.93 21.61 -5.00
C LYS A 288 -11.72 22.57 -4.07
N ALA A 289 -11.44 22.59 -2.77
CA ALA A 289 -11.95 23.54 -1.80
C ALA A 289 -11.06 24.78 -1.71
N GLU A 290 -11.74 25.92 -1.61
CA GLU A 290 -11.14 27.24 -1.39
C GLU A 290 -10.18 27.23 -0.18
N GLY A 291 -8.88 27.31 -0.43
CA GLY A 291 -7.86 27.46 0.60
C GLY A 291 -6.45 27.20 0.09
N GLU A 292 -5.72 28.25 -0.28
CA GLU A 292 -4.28 28.14 -0.53
C GLU A 292 -3.54 27.82 0.79
N GLY A 293 -2.59 26.86 0.76
CA GLY A 293 -1.58 26.74 1.82
C GLY A 293 -1.69 25.58 2.82
N TYR A 294 -2.41 24.50 2.53
CA TYR A 294 -2.33 23.27 3.35
C TYR A 294 -0.89 22.72 3.45
N ASP A 295 -0.11 22.84 2.38
CA ASP A 295 1.33 22.52 2.35
C ASP A 295 2.13 23.27 3.44
N ASN A 296 1.70 24.48 3.83
CA ASN A 296 2.37 25.27 4.86
C ASN A 296 2.05 24.79 6.29
N LEU A 297 0.97 24.04 6.48
CA LEU A 297 0.57 23.47 7.77
C LEU A 297 1.25 22.12 8.04
N GLY A 298 1.91 21.54 7.04
CA GLY A 298 2.62 20.26 7.15
C GLY A 298 1.73 19.03 7.15
N TYR A 299 0.46 19.15 6.75
CA TYR A 299 -0.47 18.05 6.57
C TYR A 299 -0.68 17.73 5.09
N GLY A 300 -0.93 16.45 4.78
CA GLY A 300 -1.43 16.01 3.49
C GLY A 300 -2.96 15.82 3.53
N ILE A 301 -3.59 15.91 2.35
CA ILE A 301 -5.03 15.60 2.16
C ILE A 301 -5.16 14.35 1.29
N ALA A 302 -6.18 13.55 1.57
CA ALA A 302 -6.49 12.35 0.83
C ALA A 302 -7.99 12.10 0.77
N ILE A 303 -8.41 11.27 -0.19
CA ILE A 303 -9.78 10.75 -0.26
C ILE A 303 -9.77 9.31 0.30
N PRO A 304 -10.57 9.00 1.33
CA PRO A 304 -10.84 7.63 1.77
C PRO A 304 -11.26 6.75 0.60
N ILE A 305 -10.69 5.56 0.49
CA ILE A 305 -11.11 4.58 -0.50
C ILE A 305 -11.78 3.40 0.19
N SER A 306 -12.87 2.92 -0.42
CA SER A 306 -13.55 1.71 -0.01
C SER A 306 -13.99 0.91 -1.22
N VAL A 307 -14.24 -0.39 -1.01
CA VAL A 307 -14.83 -1.25 -2.04
C VAL A 307 -16.17 -0.67 -2.51
N THR A 308 -16.97 -0.14 -1.58
CA THR A 308 -18.25 0.50 -1.89
C THR A 308 -18.09 1.75 -2.76
N LEU A 309 -17.12 2.62 -2.46
CA LEU A 309 -16.85 3.81 -3.27
C LEU A 309 -16.40 3.43 -4.68
N MET A 310 -15.48 2.47 -4.81
CA MET A 310 -14.99 2.01 -6.11
C MET A 310 -16.11 1.39 -6.94
N ASN A 311 -16.93 0.53 -6.35
CA ASN A 311 -18.09 -0.05 -7.02
C ASN A 311 -19.07 1.04 -7.48
N LYS A 312 -19.33 2.04 -6.63
CA LYS A 312 -20.19 3.18 -7.00
C LYS A 312 -19.66 3.93 -8.21
N ILE A 313 -18.37 4.25 -8.26
CA ILE A 313 -17.73 4.94 -9.41
C ILE A 313 -17.91 4.10 -10.70
N ILE A 314 -17.69 2.79 -10.63
CA ILE A 314 -17.79 1.89 -11.78
C ILE A 314 -19.26 1.72 -12.23
N GLU A 315 -20.18 1.58 -11.28
CA GLU A 315 -21.62 1.37 -11.53
C GLU A 315 -22.33 2.62 -12.07
N GLU A 316 -21.87 3.82 -11.69
CA GLU A 316 -22.39 5.09 -12.22
C GLU A 316 -22.21 5.21 -13.74
N LYS A 317 -21.23 4.50 -14.30
CA LYS A 317 -20.86 4.49 -15.73
C LYS A 317 -20.68 5.90 -16.31
N TYR A 318 -20.32 6.86 -15.47
CA TYR A 318 -20.00 8.20 -15.90
C TYR A 318 -18.54 8.21 -16.35
N THR A 319 -18.32 8.54 -17.61
CA THR A 319 -17.02 8.42 -18.26
C THR A 319 -16.50 9.75 -18.77
N ILE A 320 -15.18 9.88 -18.80
CA ILE A 320 -14.48 11.01 -19.42
C ILE A 320 -13.64 10.54 -20.61
N ASP A 321 -13.45 11.43 -21.58
CA ASP A 321 -12.54 11.20 -22.70
C ASP A 321 -11.18 11.80 -22.36
N VAL A 322 -10.12 11.00 -22.49
CA VAL A 322 -8.74 11.43 -22.25
C VAL A 322 -7.91 11.13 -23.49
N HIS A 323 -7.13 12.12 -23.91
CA HIS A 323 -6.21 11.95 -25.03
C HIS A 323 -4.91 11.32 -24.55
N PHE A 324 -4.71 10.03 -24.83
CA PHE A 324 -3.46 9.36 -24.48
C PHE A 324 -2.39 9.49 -25.57
N GLU A 325 -1.13 9.58 -25.14
CA GLU A 325 0.05 9.47 -25.98
C GLU A 325 1.04 8.44 -25.42
N ASN A 326 1.92 7.91 -26.27
CA ASN A 326 2.99 7.03 -25.81
C ASN A 326 3.95 7.80 -24.91
N PHE A 327 4.39 7.16 -23.83
CA PHE A 327 5.46 7.71 -23.00
C PHE A 327 6.73 7.86 -23.84
N LYS A 328 7.32 9.06 -23.81
CA LYS A 328 8.57 9.38 -24.48
C LYS A 328 9.67 9.33 -23.42
N ASP A 329 10.55 8.34 -23.49
CA ASP A 329 11.74 8.32 -22.65
C ASP A 329 12.52 9.62 -22.89
N VAL A 330 12.73 10.37 -21.82
CA VAL A 330 13.62 11.53 -21.84
C VAL A 330 15.04 10.95 -21.77
N SER A 331 15.61 10.66 -22.95
CA SER A 331 16.98 10.16 -23.13
C SER A 331 18.03 11.10 -22.56
#